data_AF-A0A2I0TAD7-F1
#
_entry.id   AF-A0A2I0TAD7-F1
#
_cell.length_a   1.000
_cell.length_b   1.000
_cell.length_c   1.000
_cell.angle_alpha   90.00
_cell.angle_beta   90.00
_cell.angle_gamma   90.00
#
_symmetry.space_group_name_H-M   'P 1'
#
loop_
_entity.id
_entity.type
_entity.pdbx_description
1 polymer ?
#
loop_
_entity_poly.entity_id
_entity_poly.type
_entity_poly.pdbx_seq_one_letter_code
_entity_poly.pdbx_strand_id
1 'polypeptide(L)'
;MFRELNKHVDGSFSVKPLKQKQIVDRVSYLLQEIYGIENKNNQETKPSDDENSDNSNECVVCLSDLRDTLILPCRHLCLCNSCADTLRYQANNCPICRLRDREAKESLEKTPVFLLE
;
A
#
# COMPACT_ATOMS: atom_id res chain seq x y z
N MET A 1 10.17 0.96 18.09
CA MET A 1 8.86 0.42 17.70
C MET A 1 7.80 1.18 18.49
N PHE A 2 6.73 1.65 17.86
CA PHE A 2 5.66 2.37 18.56
C PHE A 2 4.59 1.35 18.96
N ARG A 3 4.30 1.26 20.26
CA ARG A 3 3.35 0.29 20.83
C ARG A 3 2.43 1.00 21.82
N GLU A 4 1.18 0.60 21.84
CA GLU A 4 0.21 0.99 22.87
C GLU A 4 0.07 -0.17 23.86
N LEU A 5 0.14 0.12 25.16
CA LEU A 5 -0.05 -0.85 26.23
C LEU A 5 -1.41 -0.58 26.87
N ASN A 6 -2.33 -1.54 26.75
CA ASN A 6 -3.67 -1.46 27.31
C ASN A 6 -3.75 -2.37 28.55
N LYS A 7 -4.13 -1.81 29.70
CA LYS A 7 -4.35 -2.58 30.93
C LYS A 7 -5.81 -3.00 31.03
N HIS A 8 -6.05 -4.28 31.27
CA HIS A 8 -7.38 -4.86 31.46
C HIS A 8 -7.79 -4.84 32.93
N VAL A 9 -9.09 -5.00 33.18
CA VAL A 9 -9.69 -4.97 34.53
C VAL A 9 -9.20 -6.12 35.41
N ASP A 10 -8.88 -7.25 34.80
CA ASP A 10 -8.30 -8.44 35.45
C ASP A 10 -6.81 -8.29 35.79
N GLY A 11 -6.21 -7.14 35.49
CA GLY A 11 -4.78 -6.87 35.71
C GLY A 11 -3.87 -7.36 34.59
N SER A 12 -4.40 -7.99 33.54
CA SER A 12 -3.62 -8.37 32.36
C SER A 12 -3.30 -7.14 31.48
N PHE A 13 -2.33 -7.29 30.56
CA PHE A 13 -1.95 -6.27 29.59
C PHE A 13 -2.06 -6.80 28.17
N SER A 14 -2.58 -5.99 27.25
CA SER A 14 -2.47 -6.22 25.81
C SER A 14 -1.58 -5.17 25.16
N VAL A 15 -0.77 -5.60 24.20
CA VAL A 15 0.14 -4.74 23.44
C VAL A 15 -0.39 -4.63 22.02
N LYS A 16 -0.71 -3.41 21.58
CA LYS A 16 -1.08 -3.14 20.20
C LYS A 16 0.11 -2.51 19.46
N PRO A 17 0.61 -3.10 18.37
CA PRO A 17 1.59 -2.43 17.53
C PRO A 17 0.91 -1.23 16.87
N LEU A 18 1.45 -0.01 17.07
CA LEU A 18 0.92 1.21 16.45
C LEU A 18 1.64 1.53 15.14
N LYS A 19 2.96 1.44 15.15
CA LYS A 19 3.79 1.66 13.95
C LYS A 19 5.03 0.79 14.00
N GLN A 20 5.36 0.21 12.85
CA GLN A 20 6.56 -0.59 12.67
C GLN A 20 7.70 0.27 12.13
N LYS A 21 8.89 0.11 12.72
CA LYS A 21 10.12 0.80 12.32
C LYS A 21 11.13 -0.25 11.89
N GLN A 22 11.65 -0.14 10.68
CA GLN A 22 12.69 -1.00 10.15
C GLN A 22 14.02 -0.24 10.10
N ILE A 23 15.13 -0.92 10.40
CA ILE A 23 16.46 -0.34 10.32
C ILE A 23 17.26 -1.16 9.32
N VAL A 24 17.78 -0.50 8.29
CA VAL A 24 18.65 -1.09 7.25
C VAL A 24 19.85 -0.17 7.10
N ASP A 25 21.07 -0.72 7.19
CA ASP A 25 22.32 0.04 7.04
C ASP A 25 22.39 1.34 7.88
N ARG A 26 21.95 1.25 9.14
CA ARG A 26 21.87 2.37 10.11
C ARG A 26 20.84 3.45 9.76
N VAL A 27 20.15 3.34 8.63
CA VAL A 27 19.02 4.19 8.25
C VAL A 27 17.74 3.60 8.81
N SER A 28 16.84 4.48 9.27
CA SER A 28 15.62 4.05 9.93
C SER A 28 14.37 4.49 9.17
N TYR A 29 13.53 3.51 8.85
CA TYR A 29 12.33 3.66 8.03
C TYR A 29 11.09 3.39 8.88
N LEU A 30 10.06 4.22 8.70
CA LEU A 30 8.73 3.94 9.22
C LEU A 30 7.98 3.15 8.15
N LEU A 31 7.55 1.93 8.47
CA LEU A 31 6.74 1.17 7.53
C LEU A 31 5.35 1.80 7.44
N GLN A 32 4.86 1.92 6.22
CA GLN A 32 3.52 2.40 5.89
C GLN A 32 2.79 1.29 5.13
N GLU A 33 1.48 1.18 5.36
CA GLU A 33 0.64 0.23 4.65
C GLU A 33 0.53 0.62 3.18
N ILE A 34 0.56 -0.39 2.31
CA ILE A 34 0.22 -0.25 0.89
C ILE A 34 -1.15 -0.87 0.67
N TYR A 35 -2.04 -0.12 0.04
CA TYR A 35 -3.39 -0.58 -0.29
C TYR A 35 -3.39 -1.25 -1.67
N GLY A 36 -4.07 -2.38 -1.81
CA GLY A 36 -4.14 -3.13 -3.08
C GLY A 36 -3.10 -4.25 -3.24
N ILE A 37 -2.33 -4.55 -2.19
CA ILE A 37 -1.48 -5.76 -2.12
C ILE A 37 -2.28 -6.89 -1.47
N GLU A 38 -2.32 -8.05 -2.14
CA GLU A 38 -2.97 -9.26 -1.65
C GLU A 38 -1.95 -10.24 -1.06
N ASN A 39 -2.25 -10.80 0.11
CA ASN A 39 -1.41 -11.83 0.73
C ASN A 39 -1.75 -13.21 0.14
N LYS A 40 -0.96 -13.69 -0.81
CA LYS A 40 -1.14 -15.03 -1.42
C LYS A 40 -0.84 -16.22 -0.50
N ASN A 41 -0.66 -15.99 0.82
CA ASN A 41 -0.21 -17.01 1.78
C ASN A 41 -1.31 -17.93 2.34
N ASN A 42 -2.55 -17.88 1.83
CA ASN A 42 -3.64 -18.73 2.31
C ASN A 42 -4.41 -19.44 1.20
N GLN A 43 -3.69 -20.01 0.22
CA GLN A 43 -4.29 -20.99 -0.69
C GLN A 43 -4.32 -22.37 -0.03
N GLU A 44 -5.24 -22.57 0.91
CA GLU A 44 -5.81 -23.90 1.11
C GLU A 44 -6.69 -24.20 -0.12
N THR A 45 -6.11 -24.98 -1.02
CA THR A 45 -6.77 -25.91 -1.96
C THR A 45 -8.30 -25.82 -2.03
N LYS A 46 -8.83 -25.01 -2.95
CA LYS A 46 -10.11 -25.30 -3.62
C LYS A 46 -9.96 -24.98 -5.11
N PRO A 47 -10.04 -25.96 -6.01
CA PRO A 47 -10.24 -25.69 -7.43
C PRO A 47 -11.70 -25.26 -7.58
N SER A 48 -11.94 -23.96 -7.71
CA SER A 48 -13.23 -23.45 -8.18
C SER A 48 -13.12 -23.23 -9.68
N ASP A 49 -13.79 -24.09 -10.44
CA ASP A 49 -14.06 -23.97 -11.88
C ASP A 49 -14.96 -22.75 -12.14
N ASP A 50 -14.43 -21.54 -11.94
CA ASP A 50 -15.07 -20.29 -12.34
C ASP A 50 -14.02 -19.45 -13.08
N GLU A 51 -14.23 -19.25 -14.38
CA GLU A 51 -13.34 -18.55 -15.32
C GLU A 51 -13.20 -17.02 -15.05
N ASN A 52 -13.33 -16.58 -13.79
CA ASN A 52 -13.43 -15.15 -13.46
C ASN A 52 -12.77 -14.73 -12.13
N SER A 53 -11.85 -15.53 -11.57
CA SER A 53 -11.35 -15.32 -10.20
C SER A 53 -9.93 -14.75 -10.05
N ASP A 54 -9.21 -14.36 -11.10
CA ASP A 54 -7.79 -13.95 -10.98
C ASP A 54 -7.48 -12.49 -11.36
N ASN A 55 -8.46 -11.72 -11.80
CA ASN A 55 -8.27 -10.30 -12.19
C ASN A 55 -8.02 -9.38 -10.99
N SER A 56 -8.00 -9.95 -9.78
CA SER A 56 -7.72 -9.23 -8.54
C SER A 56 -6.33 -8.61 -8.51
N ASN A 57 -5.43 -8.93 -9.46
CA ASN A 57 -4.05 -8.41 -9.58
C ASN A 57 -3.81 -7.47 -10.78
N GLU A 58 -4.84 -7.16 -11.55
CA GLU A 58 -4.75 -6.34 -12.76
C GLU A 58 -4.89 -4.85 -12.47
N CYS A 59 -4.36 -4.04 -13.38
CA CYS A 59 -4.51 -2.60 -13.43
C CYS A 59 -5.98 -2.21 -13.60
N VAL A 60 -6.48 -1.30 -12.76
CA VAL A 60 -7.89 -0.89 -12.78
C VAL A 60 -8.29 -0.07 -14.02
N VAL A 61 -7.31 0.35 -14.82
CA VAL A 61 -7.52 1.15 -16.03
C VAL A 61 -7.55 0.28 -17.28
N CYS A 62 -6.53 -0.55 -17.51
CA CYS A 62 -6.45 -1.39 -18.70
C CYS A 62 -7.04 -2.79 -18.52
N LEU A 63 -7.23 -3.25 -17.28
CA LEU A 63 -7.75 -4.59 -16.95
C LEU A 63 -6.97 -5.71 -17.68
N SER A 64 -5.66 -5.53 -17.81
CA SER A 64 -4.81 -6.43 -18.60
C SER A 64 -3.43 -6.56 -17.96
N ASP A 65 -2.69 -5.46 -17.83
CA ASP A 65 -1.37 -5.49 -17.21
C ASP A 65 -1.48 -5.61 -15.68
N LEU A 66 -0.48 -6.22 -15.06
CA LEU A 66 -0.36 -6.33 -13.62
C LEU A 66 -0.09 -4.96 -12.98
N ARG A 67 -0.54 -4.81 -11.73
CA ARG A 67 -0.24 -3.63 -10.93
C ARG A 67 1.20 -3.64 -10.43
N ASP A 68 1.97 -2.63 -10.80
CA ASP A 68 3.35 -2.44 -10.40
C ASP A 68 3.65 -1.02 -9.91
N THR A 69 2.68 -0.11 -10.05
CA THR A 69 2.88 1.32 -9.80
C THR A 69 2.06 1.80 -8.60
N LEU A 70 2.78 2.36 -7.62
CA LEU A 70 2.22 2.95 -6.41
C LEU A 70 1.94 4.44 -6.61
N ILE A 71 0.71 4.88 -6.33
CA ILE A 71 0.38 6.32 -6.35
C ILE A 71 0.72 6.95 -5.00
N LEU A 72 1.68 7.88 -5.00
CA LEU A 72 1.98 8.69 -3.83
C LEU A 72 1.19 10.00 -3.89
N PRO A 73 0.63 10.46 -2.76
CA PRO A 73 0.93 10.03 -1.39
C PRO A 73 -0.05 9.00 -0.77
N CYS A 74 -1.11 8.62 -1.50
CA CYS A 74 -2.18 7.80 -0.95
C CYS A 74 -1.83 6.31 -0.82
N ARG A 75 -0.73 5.85 -1.43
CA ARG A 75 -0.21 4.47 -1.39
C ARG A 75 -1.16 3.40 -1.94
N HIS A 76 -1.95 3.74 -2.95
CA HIS A 76 -2.74 2.73 -3.68
C HIS A 76 -1.91 2.14 -4.82
N LEU A 77 -1.69 0.83 -4.75
CA LEU A 77 -1.16 0.02 -5.85
C LEU A 77 -2.35 -0.41 -6.70
N CYS A 78 -2.65 0.35 -7.75
CA CYS A 78 -3.85 0.16 -8.59
C CYS A 78 -3.59 0.24 -10.09
N LEU A 79 -2.36 0.59 -10.51
CA LEU A 79 -2.01 0.83 -11.90
C LEU A 79 -0.81 -0.01 -12.32
N CYS A 80 -0.77 -0.34 -13.62
CA CYS A 80 0.46 -0.66 -14.31
C CYS A 80 1.22 0.62 -14.71
N ASN A 81 2.50 0.50 -15.02
CA ASN A 81 3.38 1.61 -15.38
C ASN A 81 2.86 2.44 -16.57
N SER A 82 2.37 1.77 -17.62
CA SER A 82 1.87 2.43 -18.84
C SER A 82 0.64 3.32 -18.58
N CYS A 83 -0.29 2.84 -17.74
CA CYS A 83 -1.46 3.61 -17.34
C CYS A 83 -1.11 4.74 -16.37
N ALA A 84 -0.12 4.54 -15.49
CA ALA A 84 0.34 5.57 -14.57
C ALA A 84 0.98 6.75 -15.30
N ASP A 85 1.81 6.49 -16.31
CA ASP A 85 2.40 7.53 -17.16
C ASP A 85 1.32 8.37 -17.84
N THR A 86 0.31 7.72 -18.42
CA THR A 86 -0.81 8.42 -19.07
C THR A 86 -1.59 9.30 -18.09
N LEU A 87 -1.87 8.76 -16.89
CA LEU A 87 -2.63 9.46 -15.84
C LEU A 87 -1.89 10.70 -15.31
N ARG A 88 -0.56 10.62 -15.23
CA ARG A 88 0.32 11.72 -14.79
C ARG A 88 0.23 12.96 -15.68
N TYR A 89 -0.13 12.81 -16.96
CA TYR A 89 -0.29 13.94 -17.88
C TYR A 89 -1.71 14.50 -17.94
N GLN A 90 -2.73 13.73 -17.53
CA GLN A 90 -4.14 14.10 -17.71
C GLN A 90 -4.80 14.67 -16.45
N ALA A 91 -4.64 14.02 -15.29
CA ALA A 91 -5.46 14.31 -14.12
C ALA A 91 -4.68 14.31 -12.79
N ASN A 92 -3.57 13.57 -12.69
CA ASN A 92 -2.72 13.46 -11.48
C ASN A 92 -3.49 13.11 -10.20
N ASN A 93 -4.55 12.30 -10.33
CA ASN A 93 -5.40 11.89 -9.22
C ASN A 93 -5.46 10.37 -9.15
N CYS A 94 -5.38 9.81 -7.95
CA CYS A 94 -5.54 8.38 -7.75
C CYS A 94 -6.95 7.88 -8.16
N PRO A 95 -7.09 6.79 -8.96
CA PRO A 95 -8.39 6.24 -9.33
C PRO A 95 -9.24 5.76 -8.15
N ILE A 96 -8.59 5.33 -7.06
CA ILE A 96 -9.25 4.75 -5.89
C ILE A 96 -9.77 5.83 -4.95
N CYS A 97 -8.91 6.77 -4.55
CA CYS A 97 -9.21 7.73 -3.50
C CYS A 97 -9.31 9.19 -3.98
N ARG A 98 -9.06 9.45 -5.27
CA ARG A 98 -9.17 10.77 -5.95
C ARG A 98 -8.27 11.88 -5.39
N LEU A 99 -7.36 11.56 -4.47
CA LEU A 99 -6.33 12.46 -3.95
C LEU A 99 -5.35 12.84 -5.07
N ARG A 100 -5.00 14.13 -5.13
CA ARG A 100 -4.01 14.66 -6.09
C ARG A 100 -2.59 14.38 -5.62
N ASP A 101 -1.71 14.05 -6.56
CA ASP A 101 -0.30 13.70 -6.29
C ASP A 101 0.50 14.79 -5.54
N ARG A 102 0.04 16.07 -5.57
CA ARG A 102 0.79 17.23 -5.05
C ARG A 102 0.45 17.66 -3.61
N GLU A 103 -0.54 17.06 -2.95
CA GLU A 103 -1.09 17.59 -1.68
C GLU A 103 -0.69 16.85 -0.39
N ALA A 104 0.43 16.10 -0.34
CA ALA A 104 0.91 15.53 0.93
C ALA A 104 2.33 15.94 1.30
N LYS A 105 2.61 17.25 1.29
CA LYS A 105 3.91 17.75 1.74
C LYS A 105 4.02 18.02 3.24
N GLU A 106 2.97 17.92 4.06
CA GLU A 106 3.09 18.36 5.46
C GLU A 106 3.26 17.22 6.50
N SER A 107 3.40 15.95 6.09
CA SER A 107 3.52 14.84 7.07
C SER A 107 4.60 13.80 6.76
N LEU A 108 5.33 13.93 5.64
CA LEU A 108 6.33 12.96 5.18
C LEU A 108 7.79 13.43 5.28
N GLU A 109 8.06 14.63 5.79
CA GLU A 109 9.41 15.20 5.81
C GLU A 109 10.41 14.56 6.80
N LYS A 110 10.10 13.39 7.39
CA LYS A 110 11.01 12.70 8.34
C LYS A 110 11.30 11.24 8.01
N THR A 111 11.00 10.76 6.81
CA THR A 111 11.40 9.40 6.40
C THR A 111 11.83 9.40 4.94
N PRO A 112 13.00 8.84 4.60
CA PRO A 112 13.46 8.74 3.21
C PRO A 112 12.53 7.77 2.47
N VAL A 113 11.56 8.32 1.76
CA VAL A 113 10.73 7.58 0.81
C VAL A 113 11.49 7.63 -0.52
N PHE A 114 12.00 6.48 -0.95
CA PHE A 114 12.62 6.30 -2.25
C PHE A 114 11.71 6.88 -3.35
N LEU A 115 12.19 7.89 -4.07
CA LEU A 115 11.79 8.07 -5.46
C LEU A 115 12.41 6.88 -6.21
N LEU A 116 11.58 5.98 -6.72
CA LEU A 116 11.99 5.13 -7.81
C LEU A 116 12.21 6.05 -9.02
N GLU A 117 13.41 5.96 -9.60
CA GLU A 117 13.77 6.61 -10.87
C GLU A 117 12.87 6.11 -12.02
#